data_AF-Q9H3L9-F1
#
_entry.id   AF-Q9H3L9-F1
#
_cell.length_a   1.000
_cell.length_b   1.000
_cell.length_c   1.000
_cell.angle_alpha   90.00
_cell.angle_beta   90.00
_cell.angle_gamma   90.00
#
_symmetry.space_group_name_H-M   'P 1'
#
loop_
_entity.id
_entity.type
_entity.pdbx_description
1 polymer ?
#
loop_
_entity_poly.entity_id
_entity_poly.type
_entity_poly.pdbx_seq_one_letter_code
_entity_poly.pdbx_strand_id
1 'polypeptide(L)'
;AFEDIYIEQRRVIRTILEYADKVFTYIFIMEMLLKWVAYGFKVYFTNAWCWLDFLIVDVSIISLVANWLGYSELGPIKSLRTLRALRPLRALSRFEGMRVVVNALLGAIPSIMNVLLVCLIFWLIFSIMGVNLFAGKFYYCINTTTSERFDISEVNNKSECESLMHTGQVRWLNVKVNYDNVGLGYLSLLQVATFKGWMDIMYAAVDSR
;
A
#
# COMPACT_ATOMS: atom_id res chain seq x y z
N ALA A 1 7.91 -12.11 -10.44
CA ALA A 1 9.26 -12.68 -10.55
C ALA A 1 9.88 -12.44 -11.92
N PHE A 2 9.13 -12.56 -13.03
CA PHE A 2 9.65 -12.25 -14.38
C PHE A 2 9.22 -10.88 -14.93
N GLU A 3 8.21 -10.24 -14.32
CA GLU A 3 7.71 -8.90 -14.65
C GLU A 3 8.55 -7.79 -13.96
N ASP A 4 9.86 -7.78 -14.21
CA ASP A 4 10.75 -6.71 -13.72
C ASP A 4 11.01 -5.67 -14.83
N ILE A 5 11.71 -4.58 -14.52
CA ILE A 5 12.00 -3.45 -15.44
C ILE A 5 12.59 -3.92 -16.79
N TYR A 6 13.33 -5.03 -16.80
CA TYR A 6 13.96 -5.60 -18.00
C TYR A 6 13.00 -6.36 -18.94
N ILE A 7 11.69 -6.39 -18.65
CA ILE A 7 10.72 -7.14 -19.46
C ILE A 7 10.58 -6.58 -20.89
N GLU A 8 10.78 -5.28 -21.09
CA GLU A 8 10.71 -4.66 -22.43
C GLU A 8 11.85 -5.11 -23.36
N GLN A 9 13.02 -5.38 -22.80
CA GLN A 9 14.16 -5.92 -23.56
C GLN A 9 13.92 -7.38 -23.97
N ARG A 10 13.19 -8.16 -23.16
CA ARG A 10 12.95 -9.59 -23.39
C ARG A 10 11.58 -9.84 -24.03
N ARG A 11 11.43 -9.40 -25.29
CA ARG A 11 10.18 -9.51 -26.07
C ARG A 11 9.62 -10.94 -26.14
N VAL A 12 10.48 -11.95 -26.26
CA VAL A 12 10.06 -13.37 -26.32
C VAL A 12 9.41 -13.81 -24.99
N ILE A 13 10.04 -13.47 -23.85
CA ILE A 13 9.52 -13.82 -22.53
C ILE A 13 8.18 -13.13 -22.29
N ARG A 14 8.05 -11.86 -22.67
CA ARG A 14 6.78 -11.13 -22.58
C ARG A 14 5.66 -11.84 -23.32
N THR A 15 5.88 -12.22 -24.58
CA THR A 15 4.89 -12.94 -25.38
C THR A 15 4.53 -14.28 -24.76
N ILE A 16 5.52 -15.05 -24.29
CA ILE A 16 5.28 -16.34 -23.62
C ILE A 16 4.44 -16.14 -22.35
N LEU A 17 4.75 -15.14 -21.53
CA LEU A 17 3.99 -14.83 -20.31
C LEU A 17 2.56 -14.44 -20.63
N GLU A 18 2.31 -13.64 -21.66
CA GLU A 18 0.95 -13.25 -22.09
C GLU A 18 0.12 -14.45 -22.53
N TYR A 19 0.72 -15.37 -23.30
CA TYR A 19 0.04 -16.61 -23.70
C TYR A 19 -0.19 -17.55 -22.51
N ALA A 20 0.82 -17.73 -21.65
CA ALA A 20 0.71 -18.54 -20.45
C ALA A 20 -0.42 -18.03 -19.53
N ASP A 21 -0.52 -16.71 -19.35
CA ASP A 21 -1.59 -16.07 -18.57
C ASP A 21 -2.99 -16.38 -19.10
N LYS A 22 -3.16 -16.37 -20.43
CA LYS A 22 -4.43 -16.76 -21.07
C LYS A 22 -4.74 -18.23 -20.80
N VAL A 23 -3.77 -19.12 -21.02
CA VAL A 23 -3.93 -20.57 -20.80
C VAL A 23 -4.28 -20.86 -19.34
N PHE A 24 -3.57 -20.28 -18.38
CA PHE A 24 -3.88 -20.45 -16.95
C PHE A 24 -5.28 -19.96 -16.60
N THR A 25 -5.70 -18.81 -17.15
CA THR A 25 -7.05 -18.29 -16.93
C THR A 25 -8.11 -19.26 -17.44
N TYR A 26 -7.94 -19.82 -18.65
CA TYR A 26 -8.87 -20.82 -19.19
C TYR A 26 -8.93 -22.10 -18.34
N ILE A 27 -7.79 -22.60 -17.88
CA ILE A 27 -7.73 -23.77 -17.00
C ILE A 27 -8.50 -23.50 -15.70
N PHE A 28 -8.38 -22.30 -15.13
CA PHE A 28 -9.06 -21.95 -13.88
C PHE A 28 -10.56 -21.74 -14.06
N ILE A 29 -10.99 -21.18 -15.19
CA ILE A 29 -12.42 -21.13 -15.54
C ILE A 29 -12.99 -22.55 -15.62
N MET A 30 -12.26 -23.47 -16.28
CA MET A 30 -12.69 -24.86 -16.37
C MET A 30 -12.74 -25.54 -15.00
N GLU A 31 -11.73 -25.35 -14.15
CA GLU A 31 -11.72 -25.84 -12.76
C GLU A 31 -12.93 -25.31 -11.96
N MET A 32 -13.26 -24.02 -12.10
CA MET A 32 -14.40 -23.40 -11.44
C MET A 32 -15.74 -24.01 -11.89
N LEU A 33 -15.93 -24.18 -13.20
CA LEU A 33 -17.13 -24.80 -13.75
C LEU A 33 -17.32 -26.24 -13.27
N LEU A 34 -16.23 -27.00 -13.19
CA LEU A 34 -16.26 -28.36 -12.63
C LEU A 34 -16.67 -28.35 -11.15
N LYS A 35 -16.16 -27.39 -10.35
CA LYS A 35 -16.56 -27.25 -8.93
C LYS A 35 -18.04 -26.88 -8.78
N TRP A 36 -18.58 -26.05 -9.66
CA TRP A 36 -20.01 -25.70 -9.65
C TRP A 36 -20.90 -26.91 -9.92
N VAL A 37 -20.55 -27.74 -10.91
CA VAL A 37 -21.30 -28.95 -11.24
C VAL A 37 -21.18 -30.01 -10.14
N ALA A 38 -19.99 -30.17 -9.56
CA ALA A 38 -19.73 -31.19 -8.54
C ALA A 38 -20.34 -30.87 -7.17
N TYR A 39 -20.16 -29.65 -6.65
CA TYR A 39 -20.62 -29.28 -5.31
C TYR A 39 -22.01 -28.63 -5.29
N GLY A 40 -22.45 -28.07 -6.42
CA GLY A 40 -23.64 -27.22 -6.49
C GLY A 40 -23.42 -25.82 -5.91
N PHE A 41 -24.23 -24.86 -6.36
CA PHE A 41 -24.09 -23.44 -6.01
C PHE A 41 -24.11 -23.17 -4.49
N LYS A 42 -25.02 -23.82 -3.75
CA LYS A 42 -25.18 -23.55 -2.31
C LYS A 42 -23.95 -23.94 -1.49
N VAL A 43 -23.38 -25.11 -1.74
CA VAL A 43 -22.21 -25.60 -1.00
C VAL A 43 -20.95 -24.82 -1.41
N TYR A 44 -20.83 -24.47 -2.70
CA TYR A 44 -19.71 -23.67 -3.21
C TYR A 44 -19.61 -22.30 -2.52
N PHE A 45 -20.71 -21.56 -2.43
CA PHE A 45 -20.72 -20.21 -1.82
C PHE A 45 -20.65 -20.21 -0.29
N THR A 46 -20.81 -21.34 0.38
CA THR A 46 -20.67 -21.42 1.84
C THR A 46 -19.18 -21.54 2.26
N ASN A 47 -18.32 -22.04 1.38
CA ASN A 47 -16.91 -22.27 1.71
C ASN A 47 -16.04 -21.05 1.36
N ALA A 48 -15.46 -20.41 2.38
CA ALA A 48 -14.62 -19.21 2.21
C ALA A 48 -13.44 -19.43 1.25
N TRP A 49 -12.88 -20.64 1.19
CA TRP A 49 -11.78 -20.95 0.27
C TRP A 49 -12.23 -21.04 -1.19
N CYS A 50 -13.45 -21.52 -1.44
CA CYS A 50 -14.05 -21.51 -2.76
C CYS A 50 -14.41 -20.09 -3.19
N TRP A 51 -14.82 -19.24 -2.25
CA TRP A 51 -15.09 -17.83 -2.50
C TRP A 51 -13.81 -17.05 -2.89
N LEU A 52 -12.67 -17.34 -2.25
CA LEU A 52 -11.37 -16.78 -2.63
C LEU A 52 -10.99 -17.18 -4.06
N ASP A 53 -11.12 -18.48 -4.40
CA ASP A 53 -10.83 -18.99 -5.75
C ASP A 53 -11.74 -18.33 -6.81
N PHE A 54 -13.03 -18.18 -6.51
CA PHE A 54 -14.00 -17.49 -7.34
C PHE A 54 -13.59 -16.04 -7.65
N LEU A 55 -13.23 -15.26 -6.62
CA LEU A 55 -12.80 -13.87 -6.82
C LEU A 55 -11.56 -13.73 -7.71
N ILE A 56 -10.60 -14.64 -7.59
CA ILE A 56 -9.38 -14.62 -8.42
C ILE A 56 -9.71 -14.90 -9.89
N VAL A 57 -10.61 -15.85 -10.14
CA VAL A 57 -11.08 -16.18 -11.49
C VAL A 57 -11.88 -15.02 -12.08
N ASP A 58 -12.77 -14.40 -11.31
CA ASP A 58 -13.58 -13.25 -11.74
C ASP A 58 -12.71 -12.06 -12.16
N VAL A 59 -11.72 -11.67 -11.34
CA VAL A 59 -10.77 -10.59 -11.68
C VAL A 59 -10.02 -10.91 -12.98
N SER A 60 -9.68 -12.19 -13.19
CA SER A 60 -8.99 -12.64 -14.40
C SER A 60 -9.90 -12.59 -15.64
N ILE A 61 -11.17 -12.97 -15.51
CA ILE A 61 -12.17 -12.90 -16.60
C ILE A 61 -12.43 -11.45 -16.98
N ILE A 62 -12.72 -10.56 -16.01
CA ILE A 62 -12.99 -9.14 -16.28
C ILE A 62 -11.80 -8.51 -17.00
N SER A 63 -10.58 -8.82 -16.55
CA SER A 63 -9.37 -8.35 -17.21
C SER A 63 -9.22 -8.90 -18.64
N LEU A 64 -9.55 -10.16 -18.90
CA LEU A 64 -9.49 -10.76 -20.25
C LEU A 64 -10.51 -10.12 -21.20
N VAL A 65 -11.77 -9.98 -20.76
CA VAL A 65 -12.86 -9.39 -21.54
C VAL A 65 -12.58 -7.92 -21.85
N ALA A 66 -12.07 -7.17 -20.89
CA ALA A 66 -11.67 -5.77 -21.07
C ALA A 66 -10.57 -5.60 -22.13
N ASN A 67 -9.58 -6.50 -22.17
CA ASN A 67 -8.54 -6.48 -23.21
C ASN A 67 -9.10 -6.85 -24.59
N TRP A 68 -10.06 -7.77 -24.66
CA TRP A 68 -10.72 -8.16 -25.92
C TRP A 68 -11.58 -7.05 -26.52
N LEU A 69 -12.30 -6.30 -25.67
CA LEU A 69 -13.17 -5.20 -26.10
C LEU A 69 -12.41 -3.89 -26.40
N GLY A 70 -11.09 -3.87 -26.27
CA GLY A 70 -10.27 -2.69 -26.53
C GLY A 70 -10.33 -1.60 -25.46
N TYR A 71 -10.90 -1.88 -24.28
CA TYR A 71 -10.94 -0.94 -23.15
C TYR A 71 -9.67 -0.95 -22.28
N SER A 72 -8.57 -1.53 -22.79
CA SER A 72 -7.35 -1.82 -22.02
C SER A 72 -6.66 -0.60 -21.39
N GLU A 73 -6.92 0.60 -21.92
CA GLU A 73 -6.28 1.86 -21.51
C GLU A 73 -7.06 2.65 -20.44
N LEU A 74 -8.25 2.19 -20.02
CA LEU A 74 -8.96 2.84 -18.92
C LEU A 74 -8.23 2.58 -17.58
N GLY A 75 -8.02 3.63 -16.79
CA GLY A 75 -7.33 3.57 -15.49
C GLY A 75 -7.78 2.43 -14.55
N PRO A 76 -9.09 2.13 -14.42
CA PRO A 76 -9.56 1.00 -13.62
C PRO A 76 -9.06 -0.36 -14.13
N ILE A 77 -8.98 -0.57 -15.44
CA ILE A 77 -8.55 -1.84 -16.04
C ILE A 77 -7.04 -2.05 -15.85
N LYS A 78 -6.25 -0.96 -15.86
CA LYS A 78 -4.83 -1.00 -15.50
C LYS A 78 -4.62 -1.41 -14.04
N SER A 79 -5.48 -0.94 -13.13
CA SER A 79 -5.46 -1.36 -11.71
C SER A 79 -5.88 -2.83 -11.54
N LEU A 80 -6.89 -3.31 -12.27
CA LEU A 80 -7.26 -4.74 -12.23
C LEU A 80 -6.12 -5.67 -12.66
N ARG A 81 -5.21 -5.22 -13.51
CA ARG A 81 -4.02 -5.99 -13.90
C ARG A 81 -3.07 -6.20 -12.72
N THR A 82 -2.94 -5.25 -11.79
CA THR A 82 -2.08 -5.41 -10.60
C THR A 82 -2.65 -6.42 -9.61
N LEU A 83 -3.98 -6.59 -9.56
CA LEU A 83 -4.63 -7.61 -8.74
C LEU A 83 -4.27 -9.05 -9.15
N ARG A 84 -3.72 -9.27 -10.35
CA ARG A 84 -3.17 -10.60 -10.73
C ARG A 84 -2.03 -11.06 -9.81
N ALA A 85 -1.37 -10.13 -9.11
CA ALA A 85 -0.40 -10.45 -8.06
C ALA A 85 -1.00 -11.24 -6.89
N LEU A 86 -2.33 -11.34 -6.77
CA LEU A 86 -3.04 -12.12 -5.76
C LEU A 86 -3.17 -13.61 -6.12
N ARG A 87 -2.90 -14.03 -7.36
CA ARG A 87 -3.00 -15.45 -7.78
C ARG A 87 -2.23 -16.44 -6.87
N PRO A 88 -1.05 -16.11 -6.31
CA PRO A 88 -0.37 -16.98 -5.36
C PRO A 88 -1.18 -17.28 -4.10
N LEU A 89 -2.14 -16.44 -3.70
CA LEU A 89 -3.00 -16.67 -2.54
C LEU A 89 -3.84 -17.94 -2.67
N ARG A 90 -4.14 -18.41 -3.88
CA ARG A 90 -4.81 -19.70 -4.09
C ARG A 90 -3.97 -20.88 -3.60
N ALA A 91 -2.64 -20.75 -3.55
CA ALA A 91 -1.80 -21.79 -2.94
C ALA A 91 -2.22 -22.06 -1.48
N LEU A 92 -2.68 -21.03 -0.75
CA LEU A 92 -3.14 -21.15 0.63
C LEU A 92 -4.34 -22.10 0.77
N SER A 93 -5.25 -22.15 -0.22
CA SER A 93 -6.40 -23.05 -0.19
C SER A 93 -6.04 -24.49 -0.56
N ARG A 94 -4.92 -24.69 -1.27
CA ARG A 94 -4.47 -26.00 -1.75
C ARG A 94 -3.55 -26.71 -0.75
N PHE A 95 -2.75 -25.97 0.00
CA PHE A 95 -1.84 -26.53 1.00
C PHE A 95 -2.51 -26.60 2.37
N GLU A 96 -2.79 -27.81 2.84
CA GLU A 96 -3.42 -28.07 4.15
C GLU A 96 -2.63 -27.43 5.30
N GLY A 97 -1.30 -27.49 5.27
CA GLY A 97 -0.44 -26.86 6.28
C GLY A 97 -0.60 -25.34 6.35
N MET A 98 -0.71 -24.64 5.22
CA MET A 98 -0.93 -23.18 5.19
C MET A 98 -2.34 -22.81 5.67
N ARG A 99 -3.35 -23.62 5.31
CA ARG A 99 -4.73 -23.43 5.74
C ARG A 99 -4.88 -23.48 7.26
N VAL A 100 -4.18 -24.40 7.94
CA VAL A 100 -4.21 -24.48 9.41
C VAL A 100 -3.67 -23.19 10.04
N VAL A 101 -2.55 -22.67 9.54
CA VAL A 101 -1.95 -21.42 10.03
C VAL A 101 -2.89 -20.24 9.81
N VAL A 102 -3.46 -20.10 8.61
CA VAL A 102 -4.41 -19.02 8.31
C VAL A 102 -5.65 -19.11 9.20
N ASN A 103 -6.22 -20.29 9.39
CA ASN A 103 -7.36 -20.48 10.28
C ASN A 103 -7.04 -20.10 11.74
N ALA A 104 -5.84 -20.44 12.22
CA ALA A 104 -5.38 -20.03 13.55
C ALA A 104 -5.25 -18.51 13.66
N LEU A 105 -4.71 -17.84 12.64
CA LEU A 105 -4.61 -16.38 12.58
C LEU A 105 -5.99 -15.73 12.54
N LEU A 106 -6.90 -16.21 11.68
CA LEU A 106 -8.28 -15.70 11.59
C LEU A 106 -9.04 -15.88 12.91
N GLY A 107 -8.82 -16.99 13.62
CA GLY A 107 -9.38 -17.22 14.96
C GLY A 107 -8.88 -16.23 16.01
N ALA A 108 -7.68 -15.68 15.86
CA ALA A 108 -7.12 -14.67 16.76
C ALA A 108 -7.59 -13.24 16.47
N ILE A 109 -8.11 -12.96 15.26
CA ILE A 109 -8.53 -11.61 14.85
C ILE A 109 -9.48 -10.93 15.84
N PRO A 110 -10.56 -11.57 16.35
CA PRO A 110 -11.48 -10.91 17.27
C PRO A 110 -10.79 -10.43 18.57
N SER A 111 -9.85 -11.21 19.09
CA SER A 111 -9.08 -10.84 20.27
C SER A 111 -8.11 -9.69 19.97
N ILE A 112 -7.40 -9.76 18.84
CA ILE A 112 -6.49 -8.70 18.39
C ILE A 112 -7.25 -7.40 18.17
N MET A 113 -8.45 -7.43 17.59
CA MET A 113 -9.27 -6.25 17.35
C MET A 113 -9.65 -5.51 18.65
N ASN A 114 -9.92 -6.25 19.73
CA ASN A 114 -10.20 -5.62 21.02
C ASN A 114 -8.99 -4.86 21.56
N VAL A 115 -7.80 -5.46 21.51
CA VAL A 115 -6.55 -4.82 21.96
C VAL A 115 -6.21 -3.63 21.04
N LEU A 116 -6.32 -3.82 19.73
CA LEU A 116 -6.04 -2.79 18.74
C LEU A 116 -6.94 -1.57 18.91
N LEU A 117 -8.22 -1.75 19.24
CA LEU A 117 -9.14 -0.64 19.50
C LEU A 117 -8.68 0.21 20.69
N VAL A 118 -8.26 -0.42 21.78
CA VAL A 118 -7.71 0.28 22.96
C VAL A 118 -6.42 1.03 22.58
N CYS A 119 -5.52 0.38 21.86
CA CYS A 119 -4.29 1.02 21.36
C CYS A 119 -4.59 2.21 20.45
N LEU A 120 -5.59 2.12 19.57
CA LEU A 120 -5.98 3.23 18.71
C LEU A 120 -6.50 4.42 19.52
N ILE A 121 -7.34 4.20 20.53
CA ILE A 121 -7.82 5.30 21.39
C ILE A 121 -6.65 5.93 22.16
N PHE A 122 -5.74 5.12 22.69
CA PHE A 122 -4.57 5.62 23.40
C PHE A 122 -3.67 6.47 22.48
N TRP A 123 -3.39 5.98 21.27
CA TRP A 123 -2.62 6.73 20.26
C TRP A 123 -3.37 7.97 19.76
N LEU A 124 -4.71 7.98 19.79
CA LEU A 124 -5.49 9.16 19.42
C LEU A 124 -5.15 10.35 20.31
N ILE A 125 -5.06 10.12 21.63
CA ILE A 125 -4.76 11.17 22.60
C ILE A 125 -3.38 11.77 22.32
N PHE A 126 -2.36 10.93 22.12
CA PHE A 126 -1.02 11.41 21.77
C PHE A 126 -0.97 12.07 20.40
N SER A 127 -1.76 11.60 19.43
CA SER A 127 -1.81 12.22 18.10
C SER A 127 -2.41 13.62 18.19
N ILE A 128 -3.53 13.80 18.91
CA ILE A 128 -4.13 15.13 19.14
C ILE A 128 -3.17 16.05 19.90
N MET A 129 -2.49 15.54 20.93
CA MET A 129 -1.46 16.29 21.64
C MET A 129 -0.33 16.72 20.70
N GLY A 130 0.17 15.80 19.87
CA GLY A 130 1.22 16.06 18.89
C GLY A 130 0.80 17.11 17.85
N VAL A 131 -0.44 17.05 17.35
CA VAL A 131 -0.99 18.05 16.43
C VAL A 131 -1.01 19.43 17.09
N ASN A 132 -1.49 19.54 18.34
CA ASN A 132 -1.53 20.83 19.03
C ASN A 132 -0.13 21.42 19.29
N LEU A 133 0.89 20.58 19.48
CA LEU A 133 2.25 21.03 19.75
C LEU A 133 3.04 21.37 18.48
N PHE A 134 2.88 20.57 17.42
CA PHE A 134 3.82 20.53 16.29
C PHE A 134 3.20 20.79 14.91
N ALA A 135 1.88 20.95 14.80
CA ALA A 135 1.25 21.23 13.51
C ALA A 135 1.81 22.52 12.89
N GLY A 136 2.23 22.44 11.63
CA GLY A 136 2.80 23.58 10.92
C GLY A 136 4.23 23.96 11.31
N LYS A 137 4.83 23.28 12.30
CA LYS A 137 6.18 23.63 12.79
C LYS A 137 7.31 22.79 12.20
N PHE A 138 7.00 21.74 11.46
CA PHE A 138 8.00 20.85 10.83
C PHE A 138 8.45 21.34 9.45
N TYR A 139 8.20 22.61 9.14
CA TYR A 139 8.67 23.20 7.91
C TYR A 139 10.05 23.78 8.07
N TYR A 140 10.88 23.62 7.05
CA TYR A 140 12.24 24.12 7.01
C TYR A 140 12.62 24.58 5.61
N CYS A 141 13.57 25.51 5.54
CA CYS A 141 14.10 26.01 4.28
C CYS A 141 15.33 25.19 3.88
N ILE A 142 15.39 24.72 2.64
CA ILE A 142 16.58 24.05 2.10
C ILE A 142 17.11 24.74 0.85
N ASN A 143 18.42 24.61 0.64
CA ASN A 143 19.04 24.89 -0.64
C ASN A 143 18.85 23.67 -1.56
N THR A 144 18.28 23.86 -2.75
CA THR A 144 18.01 22.77 -3.69
C THR A 144 19.28 22.19 -4.32
N THR A 145 20.39 22.94 -4.31
CA THR A 145 21.65 22.52 -4.92
C THR A 145 22.45 21.59 -4.00
N THR A 146 22.51 21.91 -2.70
CA THR A 146 23.26 21.11 -1.70
C THR A 146 22.38 20.19 -0.86
N SER A 147 21.06 20.39 -0.86
CA SER A 147 20.08 19.71 0.02
C SER A 147 20.32 19.92 1.52
N GLU A 148 21.06 20.97 1.88
CA GLU A 148 21.32 21.35 3.27
C GLU A 148 20.24 22.31 3.78
N ARG A 149 19.98 22.25 5.09
CA ARG A 149 19.06 23.17 5.78
C ARG A 149 19.79 24.48 6.04
N PHE A 150 19.10 25.59 5.84
CA PHE A 150 19.66 26.90 6.20
C PHE A 150 19.79 27.05 7.71
N ASP A 151 20.87 27.70 8.14
CA ASP A 151 21.05 28.09 9.53
C ASP A 151 20.06 29.21 9.91
N ILE A 152 19.69 29.22 11.19
CA ILE A 152 18.69 30.15 11.75
C ILE A 152 19.13 31.62 11.64
N SER A 153 20.43 31.88 11.56
CA SER A 153 20.97 33.23 11.37
C SER A 153 20.75 33.79 9.97
N GLU A 154 20.60 32.93 8.96
CA GLU A 154 20.40 33.35 7.57
C GLU A 154 18.92 33.42 7.21
N VAL A 155 18.15 32.41 7.62
CA VAL A 155 16.71 32.32 7.33
C VAL A 155 15.97 31.85 8.59
N ASN A 156 15.27 32.78 9.24
CA ASN A 156 14.53 32.50 10.47
C ASN A 156 13.05 32.21 10.18
N ASN A 157 12.46 32.91 9.21
CA ASN A 157 11.02 32.84 8.94
C ASN A 157 10.71 32.32 7.53
N LYS A 158 9.50 31.76 7.38
CA LYS A 158 8.97 31.35 6.07
C LYS A 158 9.04 32.49 5.04
N SER A 159 8.68 33.71 5.43
CA SER A 159 8.70 34.88 4.55
C SER A 159 10.12 35.22 4.03
N GLU A 160 11.15 34.96 4.84
CA GLU A 160 12.55 35.15 4.44
C GLU A 160 13.00 34.04 3.47
N CYS A 161 12.55 32.80 3.68
CA CYS A 161 12.80 31.72 2.71
C CYS A 161 12.09 32.00 1.37
N GLU A 162 10.87 32.53 1.40
CA GLU A 162 10.09 32.86 0.21
C GLU A 162 10.67 34.05 -0.56
N SER A 163 11.29 35.02 0.10
CA SER A 163 11.97 36.12 -0.59
C SER A 163 13.21 35.66 -1.37
N LEU A 164 13.91 34.65 -0.85
CA LEU A 164 15.05 34.00 -1.51
C LEU A 164 14.63 33.06 -2.65
N MET A 165 13.33 32.74 -2.77
CA MET A 165 12.80 31.82 -3.78
C MET A 165 12.97 32.36 -5.21
N HIS A 166 13.10 33.68 -5.39
CA HIS A 166 13.41 34.31 -6.68
C HIS A 166 14.72 33.82 -7.31
N THR A 167 15.66 33.34 -6.50
CA THR A 167 16.93 32.76 -6.99
C THR A 167 16.75 31.38 -7.64
N GLY A 168 15.61 30.73 -7.41
CA GLY A 168 15.33 29.36 -7.87
C GLY A 168 16.15 28.27 -7.17
N GLN A 169 17.00 28.62 -6.20
CA GLN A 169 17.92 27.71 -5.51
C GLN A 169 17.41 27.29 -4.12
N VAL A 170 16.23 27.74 -3.71
CA VAL A 170 15.71 27.57 -2.35
C VAL A 170 14.30 27.00 -2.39
N ARG A 171 13.98 26.12 -1.45
CA ARG A 171 12.63 25.57 -1.30
C ARG A 171 12.24 25.44 0.18
N TRP A 172 11.04 25.92 0.49
CA TRP A 172 10.37 25.65 1.76
C TRP A 172 9.71 24.27 1.70
N LEU A 173 10.17 23.34 2.53
CA LEU A 173 9.71 21.95 2.54
C LEU A 173 9.18 21.56 3.90
N ASN A 174 8.30 20.57 3.90
CA ASN A 174 7.81 19.91 5.10
C ASN A 174 8.44 18.53 5.23
N VAL A 175 8.67 18.09 6.46
CA VAL A 175 9.02 16.69 6.74
C VAL A 175 7.87 15.79 6.25
N LYS A 176 8.20 14.70 5.56
CA LYS A 176 7.20 13.79 4.93
C LYS A 176 6.24 13.15 5.94
N VAL A 177 6.71 12.91 7.16
CA VAL A 177 5.96 12.30 8.27
C VAL A 177 5.96 13.32 9.41
N ASN A 178 4.79 13.86 9.73
CA ASN A 178 4.64 15.00 10.63
C ASN A 178 3.34 14.94 11.44
N TYR A 179 3.06 16.00 12.20
CA TYR A 179 1.86 16.15 13.04
C TYR A 179 0.88 17.20 12.49
N ASP A 180 0.81 17.44 11.18
CA ASP A 180 -0.13 18.43 10.63
C ASP A 180 -1.60 17.99 10.74
N ASN A 181 -1.84 16.67 10.76
CA ASN A 181 -3.18 16.07 10.90
C ASN A 181 -3.11 14.84 11.82
N VAL A 182 -4.22 14.48 12.46
CA VAL A 182 -4.30 13.30 13.35
C VAL A 182 -3.86 12.01 12.65
N GLY A 183 -4.24 11.81 11.38
CA GLY A 183 -3.82 10.63 10.61
C GLY A 183 -2.30 10.55 10.37
N LEU A 184 -1.65 11.68 10.08
CA LEU A 184 -0.19 11.75 9.97
C LEU A 184 0.49 11.62 11.34
N GLY A 185 -0.14 12.12 12.39
CA GLY A 185 0.29 11.90 13.78
C GLY A 185 0.28 10.42 14.16
N TYR A 186 -0.71 9.63 13.71
CA TYR A 186 -0.70 8.17 13.89
C TYR A 186 0.48 7.50 13.18
N LEU A 187 0.79 7.91 11.95
CA LEU A 187 1.94 7.41 11.21
C LEU A 187 3.26 7.77 11.91
N SER A 188 3.36 9.00 12.43
CA SER A 188 4.51 9.47 13.21
C SER A 188 4.69 8.65 14.49
N LEU A 189 3.61 8.44 15.26
CA LEU A 189 3.64 7.62 16.47
C LEU A 189 4.01 6.16 16.18
N LEU A 190 3.55 5.59 15.06
CA LEU A 190 3.91 4.23 14.65
C LEU A 190 5.43 4.12 14.36
N GLN A 191 6.02 5.11 13.70
CA GLN A 191 7.46 5.13 13.43
C GLN A 191 8.29 5.27 14.72
N VAL A 192 7.84 6.12 15.64
CA VAL A 192 8.47 6.26 16.97
C VAL A 192 8.35 4.96 17.76
N ALA A 193 7.17 4.34 17.82
CA ALA A 193 6.92 3.10 18.56
C ALA A 193 7.69 1.89 18.00
N THR A 194 7.94 1.87 16.69
CA THR A 194 8.75 0.81 16.03
C THR A 194 10.24 1.09 16.06
N PHE A 195 10.68 2.24 16.60
CA PHE A 195 12.07 2.71 16.61
C PHE A 195 12.70 2.76 15.20
N LYS A 196 11.90 3.05 14.16
CA LYS A 196 12.35 3.17 12.78
C LYS A 196 11.90 4.52 12.20
N GLY A 197 12.85 5.35 11.79
CA GLY A 197 12.58 6.71 11.29
C GLY A 197 12.28 7.75 12.38
N TRP A 198 12.36 7.37 13.66
CA TRP A 198 12.04 8.24 14.79
C TRP A 198 12.99 9.45 14.94
N MET A 199 14.24 9.30 14.51
CA MET A 199 15.26 10.36 14.59
C MET A 199 14.83 11.62 13.86
N ASP A 200 14.34 11.49 12.62
CA ASP A 200 13.94 12.63 11.80
C ASP A 200 12.76 13.39 12.43
N ILE A 201 11.81 12.65 13.01
CA ILE A 201 10.66 13.21 13.72
C ILE A 201 11.12 13.93 14.99
N MET A 202 12.00 13.31 15.78
CA MET A 202 12.48 13.90 17.03
C MET A 202 13.37 15.12 16.80
N TYR A 203 14.24 15.11 15.79
CA TYR A 203 15.01 16.30 15.43
C TYR A 203 14.09 17.43 14.97
N ALA A 204 13.11 17.15 14.09
CA ALA A 204 12.15 18.17 13.68
C ALA A 204 11.29 18.69 14.85
N ALA A 205 10.98 17.85 15.82
CA ALA A 205 10.24 18.25 17.03
C ALA A 205 11.08 19.10 17.99
N VAL A 206 12.35 18.76 18.20
CA VAL A 206 13.27 19.54 19.05
C VAL A 206 13.60 20.89 18.40
N ASP A 207 13.76 20.91 17.09
CA ASP A 207 14.03 22.13 16.32
C ASP A 207 12.78 22.95 16.03
N SER A 208 11.59 22.46 16.40
CA SER A 208 10.32 23.16 16.15
C SER A 208 10.21 24.44 16.98
N ARG A 209 9.93 25.56 16.30
CA ARG A 209 9.70 26.87 16.91
C ARG A 209 8.29 27.34 16.61
#